data_AF-A0A3N4GS98-F1
#
_entry.id   AF-A0A3N4GS98-F1
#
_cell.length_a   1.000
_cell.length_b   1.000
_cell.length_c   1.000
_cell.angle_alpha   90.00
_cell.angle_beta   90.00
_cell.angle_gamma   90.00
#
_symmetry.space_group_name_H-M   'P 1'
#
loop_
_entity.id
_entity.type
_entity.pdbx_description
1 polymer ?
#
loop_
_entity_poly.entity_id
_entity_poly.type
_entity_poly.pdbx_seq_one_letter_code
_entity_poly.pdbx_strand_id
1 'polypeptide(L)'
;MPSIEPYTQSTFPSRPTTGGRLARQTARDLAAIDHGTDITTARIAAAGEIQQVKVDAVARTGAYAMQQVALVAQMQQQLALAAPAASGDLDFIKTMTVMGVGQIVADTSRAVNRR
;
A
#
# COMPACT_ATOMS: atom_id res chain seq x y z
N MET A 1 56.48 -50.06 -41.96
CA MET A 1 55.80 -49.08 -41.09
C MET A 1 54.46 -48.75 -41.73
N PRO A 2 53.31 -49.00 -41.06
CA PRO A 2 52.01 -48.85 -41.66
C PRO A 2 51.54 -47.39 -41.59
N SER A 3 50.99 -46.92 -42.71
CA SER A 3 50.43 -45.58 -42.91
C SER A 3 49.16 -45.41 -42.09
N ILE A 4 49.13 -44.42 -41.20
CA ILE A 4 47.92 -44.02 -40.48
C ILE A 4 47.23 -42.95 -41.34
N GLU A 5 46.17 -43.34 -42.05
CA GLU A 5 45.25 -42.40 -42.69
C GLU A 5 44.48 -41.60 -41.61
N PRO A 6 44.40 -40.27 -41.73
CA PRO A 6 43.55 -39.47 -40.87
C PRO A 6 42.08 -39.72 -41.24
N TYR A 7 41.31 -40.28 -40.30
CA TYR A 7 39.86 -40.33 -40.38
C TYR A 7 39.31 -38.92 -40.61
N THR A 8 38.73 -38.71 -41.79
CA THR A 8 37.99 -37.49 -42.13
C THR A 8 36.77 -37.40 -41.23
N GLN A 9 36.84 -36.49 -40.27
CA GLN A 9 35.75 -36.12 -39.39
C GLN A 9 34.64 -35.51 -40.26
N SER A 10 33.59 -36.29 -40.50
CA SER A 10 32.42 -35.87 -41.26
C SER A 10 31.65 -34.81 -40.46
N THR A 11 31.91 -33.55 -40.78
CA THR A 11 31.16 -32.41 -40.25
C THR A 11 29.76 -32.42 -40.84
N PHE A 12 28.79 -32.96 -40.09
CA PHE A 12 27.38 -32.86 -40.44
C PHE A 12 26.93 -31.39 -40.32
N PRO A 13 26.37 -30.77 -41.38
CA PRO A 13 25.78 -29.44 -41.24
C PRO A 13 24.52 -29.54 -40.38
N SER A 14 24.58 -29.02 -39.16
CA SER A 14 23.41 -28.86 -38.30
C SER A 14 22.38 -27.99 -39.00
N ARG A 15 21.31 -28.61 -39.51
CA ARG A 15 20.20 -27.94 -40.19
C ARG A 15 19.52 -26.98 -39.20
N PRO A 16 19.48 -25.66 -39.45
CA PRO A 16 18.81 -24.74 -38.54
C PRO A 16 17.31 -25.04 -38.56
N THR A 17 16.77 -25.52 -37.45
CA THR A 17 15.34 -25.76 -37.29
C THR A 17 14.62 -24.41 -37.20
N THR A 18 13.71 -24.16 -38.14
CA THR A 18 12.92 -22.92 -38.22
C THR A 18 12.11 -22.67 -36.94
N GLY A 19 11.74 -23.74 -36.20
CA GLY A 19 11.05 -23.66 -34.91
C GLY A 19 11.88 -23.14 -33.74
N GLY A 20 13.22 -23.26 -33.79
CA GLY A 20 14.10 -22.78 -32.71
C GLY A 20 14.25 -21.26 -32.64
N ARG A 21 13.89 -20.55 -33.71
CA ARG A 21 13.83 -19.07 -33.70
C ARG A 21 12.53 -18.57 -33.08
N LEU A 22 11.40 -19.21 -33.42
CA LEU A 22 10.11 -18.88 -32.82
C LEU A 22 10.13 -19.15 -31.32
N ALA A 23 10.59 -20.33 -30.88
CA ALA A 23 10.68 -20.65 -29.45
C ALA A 23 11.57 -19.67 -28.66
N ARG A 24 12.69 -19.22 -29.26
CA ARG A 24 13.56 -18.19 -28.66
C ARG A 24 12.91 -16.82 -28.62
N GLN A 25 12.12 -16.47 -29.62
CA GLN A 25 11.35 -15.23 -29.63
C GLN A 25 10.28 -15.26 -28.55
N THR A 26 9.50 -16.34 -28.45
CA THR A 26 8.47 -16.51 -27.41
C THR A 26 9.08 -16.46 -26.01
N ALA A 27 10.24 -17.09 -25.79
CA ALA A 27 10.93 -17.03 -24.50
C ALA A 27 11.38 -15.60 -24.13
N ARG A 28 11.78 -14.78 -25.10
CA ARG A 28 12.12 -13.37 -24.87
C ARG A 28 10.89 -12.53 -24.59
N ASP A 29 9.80 -12.76 -25.32
CA ASP A 29 8.55 -12.03 -25.14
C ASP A 29 7.96 -12.35 -23.75
N LEU A 30 8.00 -13.62 -23.33
CA LEU A 30 7.66 -14.05 -21.97
C LEU A 30 8.56 -13.40 -20.91
N ALA A 31 9.88 -13.42 -21.10
CA ALA A 31 10.80 -12.78 -20.16
C ALA A 31 10.59 -11.25 -20.06
N ALA A 32 10.22 -10.60 -21.16
CA ALA A 32 9.88 -9.18 -21.16
C ALA A 32 8.57 -8.90 -20.40
N ILE A 33 7.58 -9.78 -20.54
CA ILE A 33 6.31 -9.70 -19.79
C ILE A 33 6.54 -9.92 -18.29
N ASP A 34 7.30 -10.95 -17.92
CA ASP A 34 7.64 -11.24 -16.52
C ASP A 34 8.36 -10.04 -15.91
N HIS A 35 9.37 -9.49 -16.58
CA HIS A 35 10.07 -8.31 -16.12
C HIS A 35 9.15 -7.07 -15.97
N GLY A 36 8.25 -6.84 -16.92
CA GLY A 36 7.26 -5.76 -16.83
C GLY A 36 6.27 -5.96 -15.68
N THR A 37 5.91 -7.21 -15.38
CA THR A 37 5.02 -7.59 -14.28
C THR A 37 5.71 -7.40 -12.94
N ASP A 38 6.99 -7.77 -12.82
CA ASP A 38 7.80 -7.55 -11.62
C ASP A 38 7.91 -6.06 -11.28
N ILE A 39 8.19 -5.21 -12.28
CA ILE A 39 8.25 -3.76 -12.10
C ILE A 39 6.89 -3.21 -11.65
N THR A 40 5.80 -3.66 -12.29
CA THR A 40 4.46 -3.19 -11.95
C THR A 40 4.08 -3.62 -10.53
N THR A 41 4.41 -4.84 -10.14
CA THR A 41 4.18 -5.38 -8.80
C THR A 41 4.98 -4.60 -7.75
N ALA A 42 6.26 -4.34 -8.02
CA ALA A 42 7.11 -3.53 -7.14
C ALA A 42 6.56 -2.11 -6.97
N ARG A 43 6.05 -1.49 -8.04
CA ARG A 43 5.40 -0.16 -7.98
C ARG A 43 4.12 -0.18 -7.14
N ILE A 44 3.29 -1.21 -7.29
CA ILE A 44 2.06 -1.36 -6.50
C ILE A 44 2.41 -1.57 -5.03
N ALA A 45 3.40 -2.42 -4.72
CA ALA A 45 3.85 -2.66 -3.36
C ALA A 45 4.35 -1.37 -2.70
N ALA A 46 5.23 -0.62 -3.38
CA ALA A 46 5.73 0.66 -2.89
C ALA A 46 4.61 1.70 -2.67
N ALA A 47 3.63 1.77 -3.58
CA ALA A 47 2.46 2.62 -3.40
C ALA A 47 1.60 2.16 -2.21
N GLY A 48 1.45 0.86 -2.02
CA GLY A 48 0.73 0.25 -0.90
C GLY A 48 1.36 0.61 0.45
N GLU A 49 2.68 0.54 0.56
CA GLU A 49 3.42 0.92 1.78
C GLU A 49 3.14 2.38 2.18
N ILE A 50 3.20 3.29 1.20
CA ILE A 50 2.88 4.71 1.43
C ILE A 50 1.44 4.86 1.93
N GLN A 51 0.48 4.18 1.29
CA GLN A 51 -0.92 4.26 1.70
C GLN A 51 -1.17 3.67 3.08
N GLN A 52 -0.50 2.58 3.43
CA GLN A 52 -0.58 1.98 4.76
C GLN A 52 -0.09 2.96 5.84
N VAL A 53 1.05 3.62 5.61
CA VAL A 53 1.57 4.64 6.54
C VAL A 53 0.60 5.83 6.66
N LYS A 54 -0.04 6.25 5.56
CA LYS A 54 -1.05 7.31 5.58
C LYS A 54 -2.25 6.93 6.43
N VAL A 55 -2.77 5.72 6.27
CA VAL A 55 -3.88 5.18 7.07
C VAL A 55 -3.49 5.12 8.54
N ASP A 56 -2.29 4.63 8.87
CA ASP A 56 -1.81 4.55 10.26
C ASP A 56 -1.67 5.91 10.93
N ALA A 57 -1.27 6.94 10.18
CA ALA A 57 -1.19 8.32 10.69
C ALA A 57 -2.58 8.89 11.00
N VAL A 58 -3.55 8.68 10.11
CA VAL A 58 -4.95 9.09 10.33
C VAL A 58 -5.58 8.31 11.48
N ALA A 59 -5.35 7.01 11.56
CA ALA A 59 -5.86 6.14 12.62
C ALA A 59 -5.33 6.55 14.00
N ARG A 60 -4.02 6.82 14.13
CA ARG A 60 -3.43 7.32 15.38
C ARG A 60 -4.03 8.65 15.83
N THR A 61 -4.21 9.57 14.88
CA THR A 61 -4.83 10.87 15.15
C THR A 61 -6.29 10.70 15.58
N GLY A 62 -7.04 9.85 14.87
CA GLY A 62 -8.42 9.51 15.20
C GLY A 62 -8.57 8.84 16.56
N ALA A 63 -7.68 7.92 16.93
CA ALA A 63 -7.68 7.25 18.22
C ALA A 63 -7.45 8.25 19.37
N TYR A 64 -6.46 9.14 19.22
CA TYR A 64 -6.22 10.22 20.19
C TYR A 64 -7.42 11.16 20.32
N ALA A 65 -7.99 11.57 19.17
CA ALA A 65 -9.21 12.37 19.11
C ALA A 65 -10.39 11.72 19.85
N MET A 66 -10.63 10.43 19.61
CA MET A 66 -11.70 9.68 20.29
C MET A 66 -11.47 9.58 21.79
N GLN A 67 -10.22 9.41 22.23
CA GLN A 67 -9.89 9.41 23.66
C GLN A 67 -10.27 10.74 24.33
N GLN A 68 -9.98 11.87 23.68
CA GLN A 68 -10.36 13.19 24.21
C GLN A 68 -11.88 13.37 24.27
N VAL A 69 -12.59 12.95 23.22
CA VAL A 69 -14.07 12.99 23.19
C VAL A 69 -14.67 12.12 24.29
N ALA A 70 -14.09 10.94 24.55
CA ALA A 70 -14.55 10.04 25.60
C ALA A 70 -14.42 10.67 27.00
N LEU A 71 -13.30 11.36 27.28
CA LEU A 71 -13.11 12.08 28.54
C LEU A 71 -14.17 13.17 28.73
N VAL A 72 -14.46 13.95 27.69
CA VAL A 72 -15.50 15.00 27.75
C VAL A 72 -16.88 14.40 27.98
N ALA A 73 -17.21 13.29 27.32
CA ALA A 73 -18.47 12.59 27.52
C ALA A 73 -18.62 12.04 28.95
N GLN A 74 -17.54 11.51 29.52
CA GLN A 74 -17.52 11.04 30.92
C GLN A 74 -17.75 12.20 31.89
N MET A 75 -17.10 13.35 31.69
CA MET A 75 -17.31 14.55 32.51
C MET A 75 -18.76 15.05 32.42
N GLN A 76 -19.38 15.01 31.24
CA GLN A 76 -20.79 15.37 31.07
C GLN A 76 -21.69 14.44 31.89
N GLN A 77 -21.46 13.12 31.86
CA GLN A 77 -22.25 12.18 32.65
C GLN A 77 -22.14 12.43 34.16
N GLN A 78 -20.93 12.73 34.65
CA GLN A 78 -20.74 13.05 36.07
C GLN A 78 -21.43 14.36 36.47
N LEU A 79 -21.32 15.39 35.63
CA LEU A 79 -21.88 16.70 35.93
C LEU A 79 -23.40 16.74 35.75
N ALA A 80 -23.98 15.95 34.85
CA ALA A 80 -25.43 15.78 34.74
C ALA A 80 -26.08 15.27 36.04
N LEU A 81 -25.34 14.45 36.81
CA LEU A 81 -25.79 13.96 38.12
C LEU A 81 -25.66 15.02 39.22
N ALA A 82 -24.65 15.89 39.13
CA ALA A 82 -24.36 16.90 40.14
C ALA A 82 -25.11 18.24 39.93
N ALA A 83 -25.36 18.63 38.69
CA ALA A 83 -25.98 19.90 38.32
C ALA A 83 -26.88 19.76 37.07
N PRO A 84 -28.14 19.28 37.23
CA PRO A 84 -29.06 19.05 36.12
C PRO A 84 -29.38 20.32 35.31
N ALA A 85 -29.40 21.49 35.96
CA ALA A 85 -29.69 22.77 35.31
C ALA A 85 -28.58 23.24 34.33
N ALA A 86 -27.33 22.80 34.52
CA ALA A 86 -26.20 23.13 33.65
C ALA A 86 -25.94 22.08 32.56
N SER A 87 -26.75 21.02 32.49
CA SER A 87 -26.57 19.90 31.56
C SER A 87 -26.69 20.31 30.08
N GLY A 88 -27.53 21.31 29.77
CA GLY A 88 -27.72 21.83 28.41
C GLY A 88 -26.48 22.53 27.86
N ASP A 89 -25.83 23.37 28.66
CA ASP A 89 -24.60 24.07 28.25
C ASP A 89 -23.46 23.08 27.98
N LEU A 90 -23.38 22.01 28.77
CA LEU A 90 -22.39 20.94 28.57
C LEU A 90 -22.67 20.10 27.32
N ASP A 91 -23.93 19.85 26.99
CA ASP A 91 -24.26 19.11 25.78
C ASP A 91 -23.88 19.90 24.52
N PHE A 92 -24.07 21.22 24.57
CA PHE A 92 -23.56 22.15 23.57
C PHE A 92 -22.01 22.12 23.48
N ILE A 93 -21.30 22.24 24.61
CA ILE A 93 -19.83 22.19 24.66
C ILE A 93 -19.29 20.87 24.12
N LYS A 94 -19.90 19.74 24.49
CA LYS A 94 -19.52 18.42 23.96
C LYS A 94 -19.72 18.36 22.46
N THR A 95 -20.87 18.80 21.96
CA THR A 95 -21.16 18.79 20.52
C THR A 95 -20.13 19.63 19.76
N MET A 96 -19.82 20.83 20.24
CA MET A 96 -18.78 21.69 19.65
C MET A 96 -17.40 21.04 19.70
N THR A 97 -17.06 20.37 20.78
CA THR A 97 -15.79 19.67 20.94
C THR A 97 -15.67 18.50 19.96
N VAL A 98 -16.72 17.68 19.84
CA VAL A 98 -16.77 16.56 18.88
C VAL A 98 -16.62 17.07 17.45
N MET A 99 -17.29 18.17 17.11
CA MET A 99 -17.18 18.80 15.79
C MET A 99 -15.76 19.32 15.52
N GLY A 100 -15.17 20.07 16.45
CA GLY A 100 -13.81 20.60 16.29
C GLY A 100 -12.76 19.50 16.17
N VAL A 101 -12.87 18.46 17.00
CA VAL A 101 -11.99 17.28 16.95
C VAL A 101 -12.17 16.53 15.62
N GLY A 102 -13.41 16.35 15.15
CA GLY A 102 -13.70 15.74 13.85
C GLY A 102 -13.09 16.53 12.68
N GLN A 103 -13.13 17.86 12.75
CA GLN A 103 -12.50 18.72 11.74
C GLN A 103 -10.97 18.55 11.72
N ILE A 104 -10.32 18.49 12.88
CA ILE A 104 -8.86 18.26 12.96
C ILE A 104 -8.48 16.91 12.35
N VAL A 105 -9.24 15.85 12.59
CA VAL A 105 -8.99 14.53 11.98
C VAL A 105 -9.18 14.60 10.46
N ALA A 106 -10.22 15.28 9.98
CA ALA A 106 -10.47 15.47 8.55
C ALA A 106 -9.34 16.27 7.87
N ASP A 107 -8.87 17.34 8.50
CA ASP A 107 -7.77 18.15 7.97
C ASP A 107 -6.44 17.41 8.01
N THR A 108 -6.21 16.57 9.02
CA THR A 108 -5.06 15.66 9.09
C THR A 108 -5.10 14.65 7.95
N SER A 109 -6.25 14.03 7.68
CA SER A 109 -6.43 13.13 6.53
C SER A 109 -6.11 13.82 5.20
N ARG A 110 -6.59 15.05 5.00
CA ARG A 110 -6.28 15.86 3.81
C ARG A 110 -4.80 16.23 3.71
N ALA A 111 -4.13 16.53 4.83
CA ALA A 111 -2.72 16.88 4.86
C ALA A 111 -1.83 15.68 4.55
N VAL A 112 -2.17 14.51 5.11
CA VAL A 112 -1.46 13.24 4.89
C VAL A 112 -1.67 12.73 3.47
N ASN A 113 -2.85 12.91 2.87
CA ASN A 113 -3.10 12.50 1.49
C ASN A 113 -2.32 13.34 0.46
N ARG A 114 -2.12 14.64 0.75
CA ARG A 114 -1.40 15.58 -0.14
C ARG A 114 0.14 15.44 -0.12
N ARG A 115 0.69 14.73 0.85
CA ARG A 115 2.13 14.43 0.95
C ARG A 115 2.43 13.06 0.35
#